data_AF-A0A0B8QI59-F1
#
_entry.id   AF-A0A0B8QI59-F1
#
_cell.length_a   1.000
_cell.length_b   1.000
_cell.length_c   1.000
_cell.angle_alpha   90.00
_cell.angle_beta   90.00
_cell.angle_gamma   90.00
#
_symmetry.space_group_name_H-M   'P 1'
#
loop_
_entity.id
_entity.type
_entity.pdbx_description
1 polymer ?
#
loop_
_entity_poly.entity_id
_entity_poly.type
_entity_poly.pdbx_seq_one_letter_code
_entity_poly.pdbx_strand_id
1 'polypeptide(L)'
;MKFKINTLAKTTMPMMVTSIMLMSGGVAQASDLYPAQDDEVVIYYNRGTDNEAEYNGWGLHLWNGEGCTSTDLEKMGIGSGGTDWNDPYPVSGFSDTYGAYYVLNVDLDASDPHTCMNFILHKGDDKAFGSANQKVQLTELGETRGLFGFHGSSQLYYEPISERPIAIDGQKAHWLDRDTIAWEDAANAARVELRYSPRNRIELDEETNVITGGKSLMCRSQVN
;
A
#
# COMPACT_ATOMS: atom_id res chain seq x y z
N MET A 1 -5.69 -26.92 20.42
CA MET A 1 -5.14 -27.34 19.11
C MET A 1 -3.87 -26.54 18.87
N LYS A 2 -2.77 -27.15 18.44
CA LYS A 2 -1.53 -26.43 18.10
C LYS A 2 -1.58 -26.15 16.60
N PHE A 3 -1.49 -24.89 16.19
CA PHE A 3 -1.37 -24.50 14.79
C PHE A 3 0.08 -24.17 14.46
N LYS A 4 0.50 -24.52 13.24
CA LYS A 4 1.80 -24.23 12.65
C LYS A 4 1.67 -23.15 11.59
N ILE A 5 2.67 -22.27 11.52
CA ILE A 5 2.78 -21.25 10.48
C ILE A 5 3.84 -21.72 9.48
N ASN A 6 3.49 -21.71 8.19
CA ASN A 6 4.43 -21.99 7.11
C ASN A 6 4.63 -20.72 6.26
N THR A 7 5.88 -20.33 6.04
CA THR A 7 6.28 -19.14 5.27
C THR A 7 6.47 -19.38 3.78
N LEU A 8 6.21 -20.60 3.29
CA LEU A 8 6.32 -20.93 1.86
C LEU A 8 4.95 -20.94 1.19
N ALA A 9 4.51 -19.78 0.68
CA ALA A 9 3.37 -19.69 -0.21
C ALA A 9 3.57 -18.61 -1.28
N LYS A 10 4.38 -18.91 -2.31
CA LYS A 10 4.22 -18.25 -3.60
C LYS A 10 3.12 -18.98 -4.36
N THR A 11 2.07 -18.24 -4.72
CA THR A 11 1.26 -18.27 -5.97
C THR A 11 -0.26 -18.12 -5.71
N THR A 12 -0.88 -17.23 -6.49
CA THR A 12 -2.30 -17.01 -6.82
C THR A 12 -3.16 -15.94 -6.09
N MET A 13 -3.58 -14.94 -6.89
CA MET A 13 -4.53 -13.84 -6.69
C MET A 13 -5.97 -14.29 -6.36
N PRO A 14 -6.78 -13.43 -5.70
CA PRO A 14 -7.78 -12.65 -6.45
C PRO A 14 -7.88 -11.17 -6.04
N MET A 15 -8.23 -10.34 -7.02
CA MET A 15 -8.68 -8.95 -6.88
C MET A 15 -9.96 -8.86 -6.03
N MET A 16 -9.94 -8.03 -5.00
CA MET A 16 -11.11 -7.26 -4.56
C MET A 16 -10.62 -5.88 -4.12
N VAL A 17 -11.03 -4.86 -4.87
CA VAL A 17 -10.88 -3.46 -4.48
C VAL A 17 -12.12 -3.11 -3.67
N THR A 18 -11.96 -2.96 -2.36
CA THR A 18 -12.96 -2.32 -1.52
C THR A 18 -12.40 -0.97 -1.13
N SER A 19 -12.79 0.08 -1.84
CA SER A 19 -12.50 1.45 -1.43
C SER A 19 -13.35 1.76 -0.20
N ILE A 20 -12.71 1.85 0.97
CA ILE A 20 -13.29 2.45 2.16
C ILE A 20 -12.67 3.84 2.29
N MET A 21 -13.49 4.88 2.09
CA MET A 21 -13.17 6.24 2.51
C MET A 21 -13.26 6.29 4.05
N LEU A 22 -12.15 6.53 4.72
CA LEU A 22 -12.12 6.89 6.13
C LEU A 22 -11.83 8.39 6.25
N MET A 23 -12.80 9.10 6.83
CA MET A 23 -12.67 10.50 7.21
C MET A 23 -12.14 10.59 8.64
N SER A 24 -10.99 11.28 8.75
CA SER A 24 -10.47 12.06 9.88
C SER A 24 -10.25 11.37 11.25
N GLY A 25 -8.97 11.31 11.65
CA GLY A 25 -8.57 11.09 13.04
C GLY A 25 -7.06 11.17 13.26
N GLY A 26 -6.53 12.37 13.50
CA GLY A 26 -5.19 12.59 14.04
C GLY A 26 -4.24 13.34 13.10
N VAL A 27 -4.04 14.64 13.36
CA VAL A 27 -3.00 15.44 12.71
C VAL A 27 -1.65 15.00 13.26
N ALA A 28 -1.07 13.92 12.71
CA ALA A 28 0.36 13.76 12.77
C ALA A 28 0.95 15.01 12.12
N GLN A 29 1.82 15.74 12.82
CA GLN A 29 2.47 16.89 12.22
C GLN A 29 3.13 16.44 10.92
N ALA A 30 2.68 17.03 9.81
CA ALA A 30 3.22 16.86 8.47
C ALA A 30 4.62 17.49 8.36
N SER A 31 5.55 17.05 9.21
CA SER A 31 6.95 17.38 9.06
C SER A 31 7.51 16.55 7.91
N ASP A 32 8.28 17.22 7.04
CA ASP A 32 9.06 16.56 5.99
C ASP A 32 8.25 15.93 4.83
N LEU A 33 7.14 16.58 4.46
CA LEU A 33 6.48 16.36 3.16
C LEU A 33 7.14 17.21 2.07
N TYR A 34 7.24 16.65 0.87
CA TYR A 34 7.58 17.38 -0.34
C TYR A 34 6.49 18.44 -0.65
N PRO A 35 6.87 19.71 -0.89
CA PRO A 35 5.93 20.80 -1.17
C PRO A 35 5.45 20.74 -2.62
N ALA A 36 4.48 19.87 -2.90
CA ALA A 36 3.91 19.66 -4.23
C ALA A 36 3.33 20.94 -4.83
N GLN A 37 3.59 21.17 -6.12
CA GLN A 37 2.90 22.19 -6.91
C GLN A 37 1.52 21.71 -7.38
N ASP A 38 0.71 22.63 -7.91
CA ASP A 38 -0.67 22.35 -8.37
C ASP A 38 -0.74 21.27 -9.47
N ASP A 39 0.33 21.09 -10.23
CA ASP A 39 0.49 20.10 -11.29
C ASP A 39 1.37 18.91 -10.89
N GLU A 40 1.55 18.69 -9.59
CA GLU A 40 2.32 17.57 -9.04
C GLU A 40 1.46 16.68 -8.15
N VAL A 41 1.81 15.39 -8.08
CA VAL A 41 1.29 14.43 -7.11
C VAL A 41 2.46 13.69 -6.50
N VAL A 42 2.42 13.49 -5.18
CA VAL A 42 3.50 12.81 -4.46
C VAL A 42 3.01 11.48 -3.92
N ILE A 43 3.63 10.39 -4.35
CA ILE A 43 3.34 9.05 -3.79
C ILE A 43 4.40 8.73 -2.74
N TYR A 44 3.97 8.48 -1.50
CA TYR A 44 4.83 8.07 -0.39
C TYR A 44 4.74 6.57 -0.13
N TYR A 45 5.90 5.95 0.03
CA TYR A 45 6.06 4.54 0.28
C TYR A 45 6.81 4.30 1.60
N ASN A 46 6.05 3.92 2.62
CA ASN A 46 6.59 3.64 3.93
C ASN A 46 6.85 2.14 4.11
N ARG A 47 8.11 1.76 4.36
CA ARG A 47 8.53 0.37 4.64
C ARG A 47 8.73 0.10 6.14
N GLY A 48 8.47 1.08 7.00
CA GLY A 48 8.70 1.00 8.45
C GLY A 48 10.18 1.01 8.85
N THR A 49 11.04 1.55 7.99
CA THR A 49 12.50 1.58 8.13
C THR A 49 13.03 2.92 7.64
N ASP A 50 14.06 3.44 8.30
CA ASP A 50 14.83 4.63 7.92
C ASP A 50 16.00 4.27 6.97
N ASN A 51 16.21 2.97 6.72
CA ASN A 51 17.28 2.48 5.86
C ASN A 51 16.90 2.63 4.37
N GLU A 52 17.35 3.71 3.75
CA GLU A 52 17.17 3.99 2.31
C GLU A 52 17.59 2.82 1.41
N ALA A 53 18.58 2.01 1.81
CA ALA A 53 19.04 0.89 0.99
C ALA A 53 17.97 -0.19 0.76
N GLU A 54 16.95 -0.27 1.63
CA GLU A 54 15.82 -1.19 1.44
C GLU A 54 14.88 -0.77 0.31
N TYR A 55 14.97 0.49 -0.13
CA TYR A 55 14.22 1.04 -1.25
C TYR A 55 14.93 0.85 -2.59
N ASN A 56 16.18 0.39 -2.60
CA ASN A 56 16.93 0.17 -3.83
C ASN A 56 16.24 -0.83 -4.76
N GLY A 57 16.03 -0.39 -6.00
CA GLY A 57 15.35 -1.14 -7.06
C GLY A 57 13.83 -1.06 -7.03
N TRP A 58 13.24 -0.34 -6.08
CA TRP A 58 11.83 0.02 -6.13
C TRP A 58 11.63 1.25 -7.02
N GLY A 59 10.61 1.19 -7.87
CA GLY A 59 10.21 2.31 -8.72
C GLY A 59 8.77 2.17 -9.20
N LEU A 60 8.27 3.21 -9.87
CA LEU A 60 6.92 3.24 -10.38
C LEU A 60 6.86 2.82 -11.85
N HIS A 61 6.04 1.82 -12.13
CA HIS A 61 5.52 1.61 -13.47
C HIS A 61 4.35 2.57 -13.71
N LEU A 62 4.46 3.45 -14.70
CA LEU A 62 3.50 4.51 -15.03
C LEU A 62 2.98 4.33 -16.44
N TRP A 63 1.69 4.58 -16.65
CA TRP A 63 1.06 4.57 -17.98
C TRP A 63 -0.22 5.41 -17.98
N ASN A 64 -0.58 5.89 -19.17
CA ASN A 64 -1.91 6.46 -19.43
C ASN A 64 -2.78 5.39 -20.12
N GLY A 65 -3.98 5.16 -19.61
CA GLY A 65 -4.89 4.10 -20.05
C GLY A 65 -6.01 3.84 -19.06
N GLU A 66 -6.93 2.93 -19.39
CA GLU A 66 -8.04 2.52 -18.49
C GLU A 66 -8.89 3.71 -17.97
N GLY A 67 -9.02 4.74 -18.81
CA GLY A 67 -9.75 5.98 -18.52
C GLY A 67 -8.98 7.03 -17.70
N CYS A 68 -7.71 6.78 -17.34
CA CYS A 68 -6.84 7.75 -16.69
C CYS A 68 -5.70 8.14 -17.63
N THR A 69 -5.65 9.41 -17.99
CA THR A 69 -4.70 9.98 -18.95
C THR A 69 -3.97 11.20 -18.39
N SER A 70 -4.15 11.50 -17.10
CA SER A 70 -3.65 12.73 -16.50
C SER A 70 -2.16 12.67 -16.17
N THR A 71 -1.44 11.56 -16.35
CA THR A 71 0.01 11.55 -16.10
C THR A 71 0.72 12.28 -17.23
N ASP A 72 1.47 13.34 -16.92
CA ASP A 72 2.26 14.09 -17.90
C ASP A 72 3.58 13.36 -18.17
N LEU A 73 3.48 12.26 -18.90
CA LEU A 73 4.62 11.41 -19.26
C LEU A 73 5.69 12.22 -20.02
N GLU A 74 5.28 13.14 -20.91
CA GLU A 74 6.20 13.95 -21.70
C GLU A 74 7.04 14.88 -20.82
N LYS A 75 6.41 15.62 -19.90
CA LYS A 75 7.12 16.49 -18.96
C LYS A 75 8.05 15.72 -18.04
N MET A 76 7.70 14.49 -17.71
CA MET A 76 8.54 13.57 -16.94
C MET A 76 9.65 12.91 -17.78
N GLY A 77 9.72 13.17 -19.09
CA GLY A 77 10.71 12.57 -19.99
C GLY A 77 10.46 11.09 -20.32
N ILE A 78 9.23 10.61 -20.11
CA ILE A 78 8.79 9.24 -20.32
C ILE A 78 8.09 9.15 -21.68
N GLY A 79 8.37 8.09 -22.44
CA GLY A 79 7.69 7.85 -23.72
C GLY A 79 6.18 7.65 -23.54
N SER A 80 5.40 7.88 -24.59
CA SER A 80 3.93 7.74 -24.55
C SER A 80 3.41 6.35 -24.18
N GLY A 81 4.27 5.32 -24.29
CA GLY A 81 3.98 3.96 -23.81
C GLY A 81 4.10 3.78 -22.30
N GLY A 82 4.51 4.81 -21.55
CA GLY A 82 4.84 4.70 -20.14
C GLY A 82 6.28 4.24 -19.88
N THR A 83 6.56 3.88 -18.64
CA THR A 83 7.85 3.33 -18.21
C THR A 83 8.02 1.87 -18.64
N ASP A 84 9.25 1.44 -18.93
CA ASP A 84 9.54 0.00 -19.08
C ASP A 84 9.44 -0.71 -17.72
N TRP A 85 8.93 -1.95 -17.70
CA TRP A 85 8.90 -2.76 -16.47
C TRP A 85 10.30 -3.00 -15.88
N ASN A 86 11.34 -3.03 -16.70
CA ASN A 86 12.72 -3.22 -16.22
C ASN A 86 13.44 -1.90 -15.91
N ASP A 87 12.81 -0.76 -16.20
CA ASP A 87 13.34 0.58 -15.95
C ASP A 87 12.22 1.49 -15.40
N PRO A 88 11.78 1.22 -14.15
CA PRO A 88 10.68 1.97 -13.55
C PRO A 88 11.11 3.39 -13.18
N TYR A 89 10.15 4.30 -13.07
CA TYR A 89 10.41 5.68 -12.66
C TYR A 89 11.04 5.71 -11.25
N PRO A 90 12.22 6.34 -11.10
CA PRO A 90 13.01 6.23 -9.89
C PRO A 90 12.44 7.06 -8.74
N VAL A 91 12.89 6.74 -7.53
CA VAL A 91 12.62 7.54 -6.32
C VAL A 91 13.06 8.99 -6.52
N SER A 92 12.22 9.94 -6.10
CA SER A 92 12.51 11.38 -6.18
C SER A 92 13.20 11.90 -4.93
N GLY A 93 12.95 11.28 -3.78
CA GLY A 93 13.64 11.56 -2.53
C GLY A 93 13.12 10.73 -1.37
N PHE A 94 13.53 11.10 -0.16
CA PHE A 94 13.19 10.39 1.07
C PHE A 94 12.64 11.35 2.12
N SER A 95 11.61 10.89 2.81
CA SER A 95 11.09 11.51 4.01
C SER A 95 11.43 10.63 5.21
N ASP A 96 11.93 11.23 6.29
CA ASP A 96 12.25 10.53 7.54
C ASP A 96 10.99 9.90 8.16
N THR A 97 9.82 10.46 7.88
CA THR A 97 8.53 10.03 8.45
C THR A 97 7.77 9.09 7.51
N TYR A 98 7.77 9.39 6.20
CA TYR A 98 6.90 8.73 5.23
C TYR A 98 7.64 7.78 4.27
N GLY A 99 8.96 7.70 4.37
CA GLY A 99 9.81 6.84 3.53
C GLY A 99 10.11 7.44 2.16
N ALA A 100 10.44 6.58 1.19
CA ALA A 100 10.69 7.00 -0.19
C ALA A 100 9.46 7.69 -0.81
N TYR A 101 9.67 8.75 -1.56
CA TYR A 101 8.61 9.42 -2.30
C TYR A 101 8.93 9.62 -3.77
N TYR A 102 7.87 9.71 -4.57
CA TYR A 102 7.93 9.88 -6.02
C TYR A 102 7.07 11.08 -6.39
N VAL A 103 7.67 12.05 -7.09
CA VAL A 103 6.97 13.24 -7.60
C VAL A 103 6.59 12.98 -9.05
N LEU A 104 5.29 13.02 -9.34
CA LEU A 104 4.72 12.83 -10.66
C LEU A 104 4.12 14.13 -11.16
N ASN A 105 4.31 14.45 -12.44
CA ASN A 105 3.64 15.58 -13.05
C ASN A 105 2.28 15.16 -13.61
N VAL A 106 1.32 16.08 -13.50
CA VAL A 106 -0.03 15.89 -13.98
C VAL A 106 -0.33 16.85 -15.12
N ASP A 107 -0.86 16.30 -16.20
CA ASP A 107 -1.36 17.05 -17.35
C ASP A 107 -2.72 17.65 -16.97
N LEU A 108 -2.76 18.97 -16.82
CA LEU A 108 -3.97 19.72 -16.49
C LEU A 108 -4.91 19.88 -17.71
N ASP A 109 -4.42 19.57 -18.91
CA ASP A 109 -5.16 19.62 -20.18
C ASP A 109 -5.53 18.22 -20.69
N ALA A 110 -5.35 17.19 -19.85
CA ALA A 110 -5.59 15.79 -20.20
C ALA A 110 -7.03 15.51 -20.66
N SER A 111 -7.18 14.46 -21.47
CA SER A 111 -8.47 14.06 -22.06
C SER A 111 -9.47 13.56 -21.02
N ASP A 112 -8.98 12.92 -19.96
CA ASP A 112 -9.68 12.87 -18.69
C ASP A 112 -9.29 14.14 -17.93
N PRO A 113 -10.22 15.06 -17.63
CA PRO A 113 -9.88 16.40 -17.14
C PRO A 113 -9.30 16.34 -15.71
N HIS A 114 -8.04 15.95 -15.59
CA HIS A 114 -7.28 15.82 -14.35
C HIS A 114 -8.00 14.96 -13.29
N THR A 115 -8.56 13.81 -13.68
CA THR A 115 -9.36 13.02 -12.74
C THR A 115 -8.59 11.88 -12.09
N CYS A 116 -7.71 11.21 -12.83
CA CYS A 116 -6.99 10.09 -12.27
C CYS A 116 -5.65 9.78 -12.94
N MET A 117 -4.80 9.04 -12.21
CA MET A 117 -3.50 8.54 -12.68
C MET A 117 -3.39 7.05 -12.37
N ASN A 118 -2.61 6.32 -13.16
CA ASN A 118 -2.31 4.92 -12.88
C ASN A 118 -0.86 4.71 -12.49
N PHE A 119 -0.62 3.78 -11.56
CA PHE A 119 0.73 3.33 -11.25
C PHE A 119 0.76 1.90 -10.72
N ILE A 120 1.94 1.30 -10.74
CA ILE A 120 2.30 0.14 -9.92
C ILE A 120 3.66 0.43 -9.30
N LEU A 121 3.78 0.31 -7.99
CA LEU A 121 5.06 0.39 -7.31
C LEU A 121 5.67 -1.01 -7.20
N HIS A 122 6.85 -1.24 -7.76
CA HIS A 122 7.43 -2.59 -7.84
C HIS A 122 8.96 -2.61 -7.82
N LYS A 123 9.51 -3.80 -7.56
CA LYS A 123 10.92 -4.16 -7.67
C LYS A 123 11.02 -5.53 -8.36
N GLY A 124 11.37 -5.53 -9.65
CA GLY A 124 11.20 -6.74 -10.46
C GLY A 124 9.75 -7.22 -10.40
N ASP A 125 9.53 -8.48 -10.04
CA ASP A 125 8.18 -9.08 -9.89
C ASP A 125 7.49 -8.77 -8.55
N ASP A 126 8.22 -8.22 -7.57
CA ASP A 126 7.66 -7.87 -6.27
C ASP A 126 6.88 -6.57 -6.39
N LYS A 127 5.63 -6.55 -5.91
CA LYS A 127 4.76 -5.37 -5.96
C LYS A 127 4.42 -4.86 -4.57
N ALA A 128 4.47 -3.55 -4.40
CA ALA A 128 3.96 -2.85 -3.23
C ALA A 128 2.50 -2.45 -3.47
N PHE A 129 1.79 -2.17 -2.38
CA PHE A 129 0.37 -1.81 -2.41
C PHE A 129 -0.56 -2.94 -2.91
N GLY A 130 -0.11 -4.18 -2.74
CA GLY A 130 -0.77 -5.36 -3.32
C GLY A 130 -0.39 -5.55 -4.79
N SER A 131 -1.10 -6.42 -5.49
CA SER A 131 -0.78 -6.78 -6.88
C SER A 131 -1.62 -6.06 -7.93
N ALA A 132 -2.41 -5.06 -7.53
CA ALA A 132 -3.36 -4.35 -8.39
C ALA A 132 -2.71 -3.21 -9.19
N ASN A 133 -3.36 -2.83 -10.29
CA ASN A 133 -3.13 -1.57 -10.98
C ASN A 133 -3.72 -0.47 -10.09
N GLN A 134 -2.87 0.38 -9.51
CA GLN A 134 -3.34 1.43 -8.62
C GLN A 134 -3.88 2.58 -9.46
N LYS A 135 -4.99 3.15 -8.98
CA LYS A 135 -5.62 4.33 -9.57
C LYS A 135 -5.70 5.42 -8.52
N VAL A 136 -4.96 6.51 -8.73
CA VAL A 136 -5.03 7.72 -7.91
C VAL A 136 -6.23 8.53 -8.38
N GLN A 137 -7.13 8.89 -7.48
CA GLN A 137 -8.23 9.82 -7.75
C GLN A 137 -7.75 11.22 -7.40
N LEU A 138 -7.41 12.01 -8.42
CA LEU A 138 -6.81 13.33 -8.23
C LEU A 138 -7.74 14.30 -7.50
N THR A 139 -9.05 14.11 -7.66
CA THR A 139 -10.08 14.90 -6.97
C THR A 139 -10.21 14.62 -5.47
N GLU A 140 -9.60 13.53 -4.98
CA GLU A 140 -9.62 13.15 -3.57
C GLU A 140 -8.36 13.60 -2.81
N LEU A 141 -7.35 14.12 -3.53
CA LEU A 141 -6.13 14.62 -2.93
C LEU A 141 -6.40 15.85 -2.04
N GLY A 142 -5.88 15.81 -0.81
CA GLY A 142 -5.88 16.95 0.10
C GLY A 142 -4.85 18.02 -0.29
N GLU A 143 -4.64 19.01 0.60
CA GLU A 143 -3.75 20.16 0.36
C GLU A 143 -2.30 19.76 0.07
N THR A 144 -1.86 18.62 0.60
CA THR A 144 -0.49 18.10 0.41
C THR A 144 -0.28 17.45 -0.95
N ARG A 145 -1.37 17.18 -1.70
CA ARG A 145 -1.37 16.44 -2.97
C ARG A 145 -0.61 15.10 -2.89
N GLY A 146 -0.64 14.50 -1.69
CA GLY A 146 0.07 13.28 -1.35
C GLY A 146 -0.84 12.05 -1.34
N LEU A 147 -0.29 10.91 -1.74
CA LEU A 147 -0.89 9.58 -1.56
C LEU A 147 0.06 8.71 -0.74
N PHE A 148 -0.41 8.18 0.37
CA PHE A 148 0.41 7.50 1.36
C PHE A 148 0.09 6.02 1.39
N GLY A 149 1.12 5.17 1.34
CA GLY A 149 0.96 3.74 1.41
C GLY A 149 2.05 3.05 2.23
N PHE A 150 1.71 1.89 2.78
CA PHE A 150 2.63 1.08 3.57
C PHE A 150 3.00 -0.21 2.84
N HIS A 151 4.26 -0.63 2.95
CA HIS A 151 4.71 -1.91 2.41
C HIS A 151 3.91 -3.06 3.02
N GLY A 152 3.52 -4.00 2.15
CA GLY A 152 2.65 -5.11 2.56
C GLY A 152 1.28 -4.63 3.06
N SER A 153 0.73 -3.53 2.54
CA SER A 153 -0.68 -3.13 2.70
C SER A 153 -1.24 -2.84 1.32
N SER A 154 -2.47 -3.21 0.98
CA SER A 154 -3.09 -2.72 -0.27
C SER A 154 -3.82 -1.39 -0.11
N GLN A 155 -3.92 -0.88 1.12
CA GLN A 155 -4.61 0.38 1.41
C GLN A 155 -3.71 1.59 1.13
N LEU A 156 -4.31 2.61 0.50
CA LEU A 156 -3.72 3.92 0.24
C LEU A 156 -4.55 4.99 0.95
N TYR A 157 -3.91 6.10 1.32
CA TYR A 157 -4.50 7.20 2.07
C TYR A 157 -4.22 8.53 1.37
N TYR A 158 -5.24 9.39 1.25
CA TYR A 158 -5.14 10.71 0.60
C TYR A 158 -4.73 11.84 1.55
N GLU A 159 -4.59 11.52 2.84
CA GLU A 159 -4.11 12.42 3.88
C GLU A 159 -2.86 11.85 4.54
N PRO A 160 -1.94 12.71 5.02
CA PRO A 160 -0.71 12.26 5.66
C PRO A 160 -0.97 11.33 6.84
N ILE A 161 -0.33 10.16 6.79
CA ILE A 161 -0.39 9.18 7.88
C ILE A 161 0.98 8.53 8.06
N SER A 162 1.56 8.69 9.25
CA SER A 162 2.92 8.23 9.56
C SER A 162 2.97 6.79 10.05
N GLU A 163 1.87 6.30 10.64
CA GLU A 163 1.78 4.95 11.18
C GLU A 163 0.65 4.19 10.50
N ARG A 164 0.94 2.94 10.12
CA ARG A 164 -0.05 2.08 9.50
C ARG A 164 -1.19 1.82 10.50
N PRO A 165 -2.45 2.17 10.17
CA PRO A 165 -3.59 1.78 10.99
C PRO A 165 -3.62 0.26 11.17
N ILE A 166 -4.09 -0.22 12.32
CA ILE A 166 -4.45 -1.62 12.40
C ILE A 166 -5.54 -1.87 11.38
N ALA A 167 -5.33 -2.84 10.49
CA ALA A 167 -6.24 -3.11 9.40
C ALA A 167 -6.35 -4.62 9.17
N ILE A 168 -7.54 -5.06 8.76
CA ILE A 168 -7.68 -6.34 8.08
C ILE A 168 -7.19 -6.12 6.64
N ASP A 169 -6.00 -6.61 6.35
CA ASP A 169 -5.33 -6.35 5.09
C ASP A 169 -5.31 -7.59 4.20
N GLY A 170 -6.28 -7.64 3.30
CA GLY A 170 -6.43 -8.71 2.32
C GLY A 170 -6.62 -10.11 2.92
N GLN A 171 -6.43 -11.11 2.06
CA GLN A 171 -6.53 -12.55 2.40
C GLN A 171 -5.16 -13.21 2.28
N LYS A 172 -4.23 -12.82 3.15
CA LYS A 172 -2.82 -13.26 3.08
C LYS A 172 -2.51 -14.56 3.82
N ALA A 173 -3.44 -14.98 4.69
CA ALA A 173 -3.33 -16.22 5.43
C ALA A 173 -4.18 -17.30 4.76
N HIS A 174 -3.57 -18.44 4.44
CA HIS A 174 -4.22 -19.57 3.79
C HIS A 174 -4.28 -20.76 4.74
N TRP A 175 -5.48 -21.27 5.00
CA TRP A 175 -5.66 -22.46 5.82
C TRP A 175 -5.45 -23.71 4.94
N LEU A 176 -4.28 -24.35 5.07
CA LEU A 176 -3.86 -25.44 4.20
C LEU A 176 -4.39 -26.80 4.64
N ASP A 177 -4.37 -27.07 5.95
CA ASP A 177 -4.86 -28.30 6.56
C ASP A 177 -5.31 -28.05 8.01
N ARG A 178 -5.75 -29.11 8.72
CA ARG A 178 -6.31 -29.00 10.08
C ARG A 178 -5.45 -28.16 11.05
N ASP A 179 -4.13 -28.22 10.95
CA ASP A 179 -3.21 -27.56 11.87
C ASP A 179 -2.20 -26.62 11.19
N THR A 180 -2.32 -26.35 9.88
CA THR A 180 -1.40 -25.50 9.13
C THR A 180 -2.08 -24.29 8.53
N ILE A 181 -1.58 -23.10 8.88
CA ILE A 181 -1.89 -21.84 8.20
C ILE A 181 -0.61 -21.35 7.54
N ALA A 182 -0.63 -21.12 6.23
CA ALA A 182 0.44 -20.43 5.54
C ALA A 182 0.21 -18.92 5.58
N TRP A 183 1.17 -18.16 6.09
CA TRP A 183 1.11 -16.71 6.16
C TRP A 183 2.54 -16.14 6.19
N GLU A 184 2.95 -15.53 5.08
CA GLU A 184 4.32 -15.02 4.88
C GLU A 184 4.67 -13.90 5.87
N ASP A 185 3.79 -12.90 6.00
CA ASP A 185 4.01 -11.72 6.86
C ASP A 185 4.09 -12.06 8.36
N ALA A 186 3.68 -13.27 8.78
CA ALA A 186 3.71 -13.69 10.17
C ALA A 186 5.09 -14.17 10.65
N ALA A 187 6.10 -14.25 9.77
CA ALA A 187 7.43 -14.78 10.07
C ALA A 187 8.09 -14.13 11.31
N ASN A 188 7.95 -12.81 11.43
CA ASN A 188 8.57 -11.99 12.48
C ASN A 188 7.54 -11.47 13.50
N ALA A 189 6.31 -11.98 13.49
CA ALA A 189 5.27 -11.50 14.37
C ALA A 189 5.54 -11.90 15.82
N ALA A 190 5.52 -10.92 16.74
CA ALA A 190 5.67 -11.17 18.18
C ALA A 190 4.57 -12.08 18.75
N ARG A 191 3.38 -12.05 18.12
CA ARG A 191 2.21 -12.87 18.45
C ARG A 191 1.41 -13.14 17.19
N VAL A 192 0.92 -14.37 17.07
CA VAL A 192 -0.03 -14.75 16.01
C VAL A 192 -1.25 -15.41 16.63
N GLU A 193 -2.43 -14.96 16.21
CA GLU A 193 -3.71 -15.40 16.74
C GLU A 193 -4.72 -15.61 15.63
N LEU A 194 -5.39 -16.76 15.66
CA LEU A 194 -6.54 -17.03 14.81
C LEU A 194 -7.81 -16.63 15.57
N ARG A 195 -8.57 -15.66 15.02
CA ARG A 195 -9.87 -15.26 15.54
C ARG A 195 -11.02 -15.79 14.69
N TYR A 196 -12.10 -16.20 15.33
CA TYR A 196 -13.31 -16.66 14.64
C TYR A 196 -14.59 -16.28 15.40
N SER A 197 -15.69 -16.06 14.67
CA SER A 197 -17.01 -15.80 15.25
C SER A 197 -18.12 -16.40 14.39
N PRO A 198 -18.93 -17.34 14.91
CA PRO A 198 -20.10 -17.86 14.20
C PRO A 198 -21.23 -16.85 14.00
N ARG A 199 -21.15 -15.68 14.64
CA ARG A 199 -22.18 -14.62 14.63
C ARG A 199 -21.66 -13.25 14.18
N ASN A 200 -20.55 -13.21 13.44
CA ASN A 200 -19.96 -11.97 12.91
C ASN A 200 -19.74 -10.87 13.97
N ARG A 201 -19.06 -11.21 15.07
CA ARG A 201 -18.79 -10.31 16.20
C ARG A 201 -17.30 -10.07 16.40
N ILE A 202 -16.52 -10.07 15.33
CA ILE A 202 -15.12 -9.63 15.39
C ILE A 202 -15.14 -8.20 14.90
N GLU A 203 -14.73 -7.28 15.76
CA GLU A 203 -14.77 -5.85 15.49
C GLU A 203 -13.37 -5.29 15.75
N LEU A 204 -12.94 -4.36 14.90
CA LEU A 204 -11.76 -3.55 15.15
C LEU A 204 -12.23 -2.20 15.68
N ASP A 205 -11.78 -1.85 16.87
CA ASP A 205 -11.89 -0.50 17.37
C ASP A 205 -10.70 0.31 16.83
N GLU A 206 -10.99 1.20 15.87
CA GLU A 206 -9.98 1.96 15.11
C GLU A 206 -9.35 3.09 15.96
N GLU A 207 -10.02 3.54 17.03
CA GLU A 207 -9.47 4.57 17.94
C GLU A 207 -8.45 3.97 18.90
N THR A 208 -8.79 2.81 19.48
CA THR A 208 -7.95 2.15 20.48
C THR A 208 -7.01 1.12 19.88
N ASN A 209 -7.16 0.81 18.59
CA ASN A 209 -6.39 -0.21 17.90
C ASN A 209 -6.54 -1.60 18.58
N VAL A 210 -7.77 -1.92 19.01
CA VAL A 210 -8.08 -3.18 19.69
C VAL A 210 -9.10 -3.99 18.89
N ILE A 211 -8.75 -5.24 18.58
CA ILE A 211 -9.73 -6.20 18.07
C ILE A 211 -10.56 -6.74 19.24
N THR A 212 -11.86 -6.52 19.21
CA THR A 212 -12.82 -7.02 20.20
C THR A 212 -13.70 -8.14 19.63
N GLY A 213 -14.34 -8.87 20.55
CA GLY A 213 -15.23 -9.97 20.22
C GLY A 213 -14.56 -11.17 19.52
N GLY A 214 -15.39 -12.10 19.06
CA GLY A 214 -14.97 -13.43 18.60
C GLY A 214 -14.35 -14.32 19.69
N LYS A 215 -13.88 -15.50 19.27
CA LYS A 215 -13.02 -16.39 20.04
C LYS A 215 -11.64 -16.41 19.42
N SER A 216 -10.61 -16.59 20.24
CA SER A 216 -9.22 -16.59 19.82
C SER A 216 -8.51 -17.90 20.10
N LEU A 217 -7.59 -18.26 19.21
CA LEU A 217 -6.69 -19.39 19.33
C LEU A 217 -5.27 -18.88 19.09
N MET A 218 -4.39 -19.08 20.07
CA MET A 218 -2.98 -18.72 19.93
C MET A 218 -2.28 -19.69 18.98
N CYS A 219 -1.69 -19.17 17.92
CA CYS A 219 -0.87 -19.94 16.99
C CYS A 219 0.57 -19.95 17.50
N ARG A 220 1.30 -21.05 17.28
CA ARG A 220 2.73 -21.09 17.57
C ARG A 220 3.48 -21.16 16.25
N SER A 221 4.39 -20.23 16.03
CA SER A 221 5.38 -20.37 14.98
C SER A 221 6.21 -21.63 15.25
N GLN A 222 6.31 -22.49 14.23
CA GLN A 222 7.29 -23.56 14.18
C GLN A 222 8.14 -23.24 12.96
N VAL A 223 9.27 -22.59 13.19
CA VAL A 223 10.28 -22.41 12.16
C VAL A 223 10.82 -23.81 11.85
N ASN A 224 10.54 -24.30 10.63
CA ASN A 224 11.26 -25.43 10.07
C ASN A 224 12.45 -24.90 9.29
#